data_AF-A0A7X3F6T8-F1
#
_entry.id   AF-A0A7X3F6T8-F1
#
_cell.length_a   1.000
_cell.length_b   1.000
_cell.length_c   1.000
_cell.angle_alpha   90.00
_cell.angle_beta   90.00
_cell.angle_gamma   90.00
#
_symmetry.space_group_name_H-M   'P 1'
#
loop_
_entity.id
_entity.type
_entity.pdbx_description
1 polymer ?
#
loop_
_entity_poly.entity_id
_entity_poly.type
_entity_poly.pdbx_seq_one_letter_code
_entity_poly.pdbx_strand_id
1 'polypeptide(L)'
;MTQDLQRTAWGHIKRFMQPGDKIRLYSFSAYLEGHYTRLRYAGELEQPIDPKVLGSVPMMATRKFESCLKHQPAQMFQGFGKVFAVTMGKSSSDIPRSEILFSLKAVGEDLAKAEGVSEHVILLMSDMLEYSDFGSFYQSNGIRQIDPKVEIAKVEKQKLLGDFSGARVYVHGAAFVPTTAKNGYRSGKMIQNLEQFWSTYFKESNASLAGFGNPELTAAVE
;
A
#
# COMPACT_ATOMS: atom_id res chain seq x y z
N MET A 1 -2.20 -9.90 -10.20
CA MET A 1 -3.37 -8.98 -10.22
C MET A 1 -3.82 -8.75 -11.66
N THR A 2 -5.11 -8.48 -11.89
CA THR A 2 -5.64 -8.20 -13.24
C THR A 2 -5.26 -6.80 -13.72
N GLN A 3 -5.32 -6.57 -15.04
CA GLN A 3 -5.08 -5.24 -15.62
C GLN A 3 -6.10 -4.21 -15.14
N ASP A 4 -7.35 -4.61 -14.89
CA ASP A 4 -8.38 -3.69 -14.43
C ASP A 4 -8.10 -3.17 -13.01
N LEU A 5 -7.67 -4.04 -12.09
CA LEU A 5 -7.24 -3.62 -10.74
C LEU A 5 -6.04 -2.67 -10.82
N GLN A 6 -5.10 -2.91 -11.74
CA GLN A 6 -3.97 -2.01 -11.94
C GLN A 6 -4.43 -0.63 -12.45
N ARG A 7 -5.41 -0.58 -13.36
CA ARG A 7 -5.96 0.67 -13.90
C ARG A 7 -6.72 1.46 -12.85
N THR A 8 -7.55 0.80 -12.03
CA THR A 8 -8.30 1.45 -10.95
C THR A 8 -7.36 2.01 -9.89
N ALA A 9 -6.38 1.21 -9.44
CA ALA A 9 -5.34 1.68 -8.51
C ALA A 9 -4.59 2.90 -9.07
N TRP A 10 -4.21 2.88 -10.35
CA TRP A 10 -3.58 4.02 -11.01
C TRP A 10 -4.45 5.29 -10.99
N GLY A 11 -5.75 5.14 -11.22
CA GLY A 11 -6.72 6.24 -11.14
C GLY A 11 -6.82 6.88 -9.76
N HIS A 12 -6.73 6.08 -8.70
CA HIS A 12 -6.73 6.58 -7.32
C HIS A 12 -5.45 7.36 -7.00
N ILE A 13 -4.28 6.83 -7.35
CA ILE A 13 -2.98 7.45 -7.02
C ILE A 13 -2.88 8.87 -7.56
N LYS A 14 -3.37 9.13 -8.78
CA LYS A 14 -3.35 10.47 -9.38
C LYS A 14 -4.06 11.53 -8.52
N ARG A 15 -5.04 11.15 -7.71
CA ARG A 15 -5.84 12.08 -6.89
C ARG A 15 -5.13 12.50 -5.60
N PHE A 16 -4.16 11.71 -5.13
CA PHE A 16 -3.40 11.93 -3.89
C PHE A 16 -2.04 12.61 -4.10
N MET A 17 -1.85 13.32 -5.23
CA MET A 17 -0.59 14.01 -5.52
C MET A 17 -0.76 15.51 -5.48
N GLN A 18 -0.48 16.11 -4.33
CA GLN A 18 -0.48 17.54 -4.08
C GLN A 18 0.93 18.04 -3.71
N PRO A 19 1.24 19.34 -3.91
CA PRO A 19 2.46 19.94 -3.40
C PRO A 19 2.63 19.67 -1.89
N GLY A 20 3.83 19.24 -1.49
CA GLY A 20 4.15 18.77 -0.13
C GLY A 20 4.08 17.26 0.06
N ASP A 21 3.44 16.53 -0.85
CA ASP A 21 3.25 15.10 -0.65
C ASP A 21 4.54 14.31 -0.89
N LYS A 22 4.76 13.33 -0.03
CA LYS A 22 5.80 12.32 -0.16
C LYS A 22 5.18 11.03 -0.68
N ILE A 23 5.70 10.53 -1.79
CA ILE A 23 5.19 9.32 -2.45
C ILE A 23 6.25 8.24 -2.38
N ARG A 24 5.86 7.08 -1.86
CA ARG A 24 6.73 5.89 -1.76
C ARG A 24 6.02 4.70 -2.39
N LEU A 25 6.76 3.92 -3.19
CA LEU A 25 6.28 2.66 -3.75
C LEU A 25 7.12 1.52 -3.18
N TYR A 26 6.46 0.58 -2.52
CA TYR A 26 7.08 -0.66 -2.07
C TYR A 26 6.63 -1.82 -2.95
N SER A 27 7.54 -2.74 -3.21
CA SER A 27 7.20 -4.08 -3.69
C SER A 27 7.50 -5.08 -2.59
N PHE A 28 6.62 -6.05 -2.36
CA PHE A 28 6.82 -7.12 -1.39
C PHE A 28 6.41 -8.48 -1.97
N SER A 29 6.94 -9.56 -1.38
CA SER A 29 6.73 -10.96 -1.78
C SER A 29 7.25 -11.90 -0.67
N ALA A 30 7.37 -13.21 -0.94
CA ALA A 30 8.25 -14.08 -0.15
C ALA A 30 9.71 -13.62 -0.20
N TYR A 31 10.49 -13.91 0.85
CA TYR A 31 11.94 -13.74 0.90
C TYR A 31 12.65 -14.76 0.00
N LEU A 32 12.79 -14.43 -1.29
CA LEU A 32 13.57 -15.17 -2.28
C LEU A 32 14.59 -14.23 -2.93
N GLU A 33 15.60 -14.77 -3.61
CA GLU A 33 16.56 -13.93 -4.32
C GLU A 33 15.85 -13.03 -5.35
N GLY A 34 16.04 -11.71 -5.24
CA GLY A 34 15.32 -10.74 -6.10
C GLY A 34 13.91 -10.36 -5.62
N HIS A 35 13.39 -11.06 -4.61
CA HIS A 35 12.01 -11.01 -4.14
C HIS A 35 12.02 -10.77 -2.62
N TYR A 36 11.92 -9.50 -2.20
CA TYR A 36 11.77 -9.11 -0.80
C TYR A 36 11.19 -7.70 -0.76
N THR A 37 10.80 -7.24 0.43
CA THR A 37 10.28 -5.88 0.63
C THR A 37 11.33 -4.84 0.23
N ARG A 38 11.03 -4.07 -0.83
CA ARG A 38 11.93 -3.07 -1.39
C ARG A 38 11.19 -1.79 -1.65
N LEU A 39 11.80 -0.67 -1.24
CA LEU A 39 11.44 0.65 -1.74
C LEU A 39 11.89 0.75 -3.21
N ARG A 40 10.92 0.89 -4.11
CA ARG A 40 11.11 0.95 -5.57
C ARG A 40 11.14 2.39 -6.07
N TYR A 41 10.45 3.27 -5.37
CA TYR A 41 10.36 4.69 -5.69
C TYR A 41 10.17 5.49 -4.40
N ALA A 42 10.83 6.64 -4.32
CA ALA A 42 10.55 7.68 -3.34
C ALA A 42 10.66 9.03 -4.05
N GLY A 43 9.68 9.90 -3.83
CA GLY A 43 9.68 11.26 -4.36
C GLY A 43 8.91 12.20 -3.44
N GLU A 44 9.21 13.48 -3.54
CA GLU A 44 8.58 14.55 -2.77
C GLU A 44 8.22 15.71 -3.72
N LEU A 45 6.97 16.16 -3.64
CA LEU A 45 6.51 17.34 -4.36
C LEU A 45 6.82 18.55 -3.51
N GLU A 46 7.53 19.53 -4.05
CA GLU A 46 7.94 20.66 -3.24
C GLU A 46 6.79 21.62 -3.04
N GLN A 47 6.77 22.22 -1.86
CA GLN A 47 5.85 23.29 -1.54
C GLN A 47 6.19 24.55 -2.35
N PRO A 48 5.17 25.35 -2.74
CA PRO A 48 5.39 26.71 -3.23
C PRO A 48 6.19 27.54 -2.22
N ILE A 49 6.87 28.58 -2.72
CA ILE A 49 7.54 29.55 -1.86
C ILE A 49 6.50 30.20 -0.95
N ASP A 50 6.79 30.29 0.35
CA ASP A 50 5.94 31.02 1.29
C ASP A 50 5.79 32.49 0.81
N PRO A 51 4.56 32.98 0.59
CA PRO A 51 4.33 34.35 0.17
C PRO A 51 5.01 35.40 1.05
N LYS A 52 5.25 35.10 2.34
CA LYS A 52 5.92 35.98 3.30
C LYS A 52 7.39 36.25 2.96
N VAL A 53 8.06 35.34 2.26
CA VAL A 53 9.50 35.48 1.93
C VAL A 53 9.73 35.88 0.47
N LEU A 54 8.70 35.88 -0.38
CA LEU A 54 8.80 36.22 -1.81
C LEU A 54 9.50 37.57 -2.06
N GLY A 55 9.22 38.59 -1.24
CA GLY A 55 9.84 39.91 -1.37
C GLY A 55 11.35 39.95 -1.10
N SER A 56 11.89 38.90 -0.48
CA SER A 56 13.33 38.75 -0.19
C SER A 56 14.05 37.84 -1.19
N VAL A 57 13.35 37.30 -2.19
CA VAL A 57 13.92 36.40 -3.20
C VAL A 57 14.06 37.14 -4.54
N PRO A 58 15.21 37.03 -5.24
CA PRO A 58 15.37 37.62 -6.56
C PRO A 58 14.30 37.13 -7.55
N MET A 59 13.59 38.06 -8.20
CA MET A 59 12.45 37.77 -9.09
C MET A 59 12.76 36.73 -10.18
N MET A 60 13.96 36.75 -10.75
CA MET A 60 14.38 35.77 -11.77
C MET A 60 14.52 34.35 -11.19
N ALA A 61 14.98 34.23 -9.94
CA ALA A 61 15.06 32.95 -9.25
C ALA A 61 13.66 32.42 -8.92
N THR A 62 12.77 33.28 -8.44
CA THR A 62 11.35 32.96 -8.19
C THR A 62 10.67 32.40 -9.43
N ARG A 63 10.76 33.10 -10.57
CA ARG A 63 10.14 32.65 -11.84
C ARG A 63 10.68 31.31 -12.31
N LYS A 64 11.99 31.07 -12.16
CA LYS A 64 12.60 29.79 -12.53
C LYS A 64 12.09 28.67 -11.64
N PHE A 65 12.03 28.89 -10.33
CA PHE A 65 11.52 27.92 -9.38
C PHE A 65 10.04 27.60 -9.59
N GLU A 66 9.19 28.61 -9.77
CA GLU A 66 7.76 28.42 -10.11
C GLU A 66 7.58 27.62 -11.40
N SER A 67 8.41 27.88 -12.42
CA SER A 67 8.40 27.09 -13.66
C SER A 67 8.76 25.63 -13.40
N CYS A 68 9.72 25.35 -12.52
CA CYS A 68 10.04 23.98 -12.09
C CYS A 68 8.86 23.33 -11.37
N LEU A 69 8.29 24.01 -10.37
CA LEU A 69 7.13 23.50 -9.61
C LEU A 69 5.93 23.20 -10.50
N LYS A 70 5.68 24.03 -11.52
CA LYS A 70 4.58 23.82 -12.47
C LYS A 70 4.70 22.49 -13.23
N HIS A 71 5.92 22.04 -13.53
CA HIS A 71 6.15 20.80 -14.27
C HIS A 71 6.40 19.59 -13.35
N GLN A 72 6.75 19.82 -12.08
CA GLN A 72 7.14 18.77 -11.14
C GLN A 72 6.06 17.68 -10.96
N PRO A 73 4.77 17.98 -10.73
CA PRO A 73 3.75 16.94 -10.56
C PRO A 73 3.65 16.01 -11.77
N ALA A 74 3.68 16.56 -12.98
CA ALA A 74 3.58 15.79 -14.21
C ALA A 74 4.80 14.88 -14.42
N GLN A 75 6.01 15.41 -14.17
CA GLN A 75 7.25 14.63 -14.28
C GLN A 75 7.32 13.52 -13.24
N MET A 76 6.96 13.83 -12.00
CA MET A 76 6.90 12.85 -10.92
C MET A 76 5.88 11.75 -11.24
N PHE A 77 4.67 12.11 -11.66
CA PHE A 77 3.63 11.13 -11.98
C PHE A 77 4.07 10.20 -13.13
N GLN A 78 4.74 10.72 -14.16
CA GLN A 78 5.31 9.89 -15.22
C GLN A 78 6.42 8.97 -14.72
N GLY A 79 7.33 9.47 -13.89
CA GLY A 79 8.42 8.68 -13.30
C GLY A 79 7.89 7.56 -12.41
N PHE A 80 7.01 7.91 -11.47
CA PHE A 80 6.30 6.97 -10.62
C PHE A 80 5.54 5.92 -11.44
N GLY A 81 4.83 6.33 -12.48
CA GLY A 81 4.05 5.44 -13.35
C GLY A 81 4.89 4.38 -14.07
N LYS A 82 6.09 4.74 -14.53
CA LYS A 82 7.02 3.77 -15.13
C LYS A 82 7.44 2.72 -14.10
N VAL A 83 7.80 3.14 -12.89
CA VAL A 83 8.23 2.20 -11.83
C VAL A 83 7.05 1.36 -11.35
N PHE A 84 5.86 1.95 -11.22
CA PHE A 84 4.62 1.26 -10.88
C PHE A 84 4.31 0.16 -11.89
N ALA A 85 4.26 0.48 -13.19
CA ALA A 85 3.99 -0.48 -14.25
C ALA A 85 5.01 -1.63 -14.28
N VAL A 86 6.31 -1.34 -14.13
CA VAL A 86 7.36 -2.37 -14.06
C VAL A 86 7.21 -3.23 -12.81
N THR A 87 6.84 -2.64 -11.67
CA THR A 87 6.65 -3.36 -10.41
C THR A 87 5.45 -4.31 -10.50
N MET A 88 4.34 -3.85 -11.08
CA MET A 88 3.15 -4.66 -11.32
C MET A 88 3.37 -5.74 -12.39
N GLY A 89 4.14 -5.46 -13.44
CA GLY A 89 4.46 -6.45 -14.49
C GLY A 89 5.36 -7.60 -14.01
N LYS A 90 6.11 -7.39 -12.91
CA LYS A 90 6.95 -8.40 -12.27
C LYS A 90 6.25 -9.19 -11.16
N SER A 91 4.98 -8.87 -10.83
CA SER A 91 4.22 -9.66 -9.86
C SER A 91 3.86 -11.00 -10.50
N SER A 92 4.61 -12.05 -10.20
CA SER A 92 4.33 -13.41 -10.66
C SER A 92 3.35 -14.11 -9.71
N SER A 93 2.41 -14.87 -10.28
CA SER A 93 1.54 -15.79 -9.54
C SER A 93 2.25 -17.06 -9.08
N ASP A 94 3.50 -17.27 -9.53
CA ASP A 94 4.25 -18.51 -9.30
C ASP A 94 5.10 -18.48 -8.03
N ILE A 95 5.04 -17.40 -7.25
CA ILE A 95 5.72 -17.32 -5.97
C ILE A 95 4.91 -18.12 -4.94
N PRO A 96 5.45 -19.22 -4.40
CA PRO A 96 4.66 -20.17 -3.62
C PRO A 96 4.42 -19.70 -2.18
N ARG A 97 4.86 -18.50 -1.77
CA ARG A 97 4.73 -17.98 -0.40
C ARG A 97 4.52 -16.47 -0.39
N SER A 98 3.93 -15.96 0.69
CA SER A 98 3.63 -14.54 0.89
C SER A 98 3.90 -14.18 2.35
N GLU A 99 4.99 -13.45 2.58
CA GLU A 99 5.41 -12.97 3.90
C GLU A 99 4.86 -11.56 4.14
N ILE A 100 3.54 -11.39 3.96
CA ILE A 100 2.91 -10.06 3.94
C ILE A 100 3.00 -9.39 5.32
N LEU A 101 2.85 -10.13 6.43
CA LEU A 101 2.97 -9.56 7.77
C LEU A 101 4.35 -8.96 8.06
N PHE A 102 5.44 -9.67 7.73
CA PHE A 102 6.80 -9.11 7.86
C PHE A 102 7.01 -7.89 6.95
N SER A 103 6.48 -7.95 5.75
CA SER A 103 6.58 -6.86 4.77
C SER A 103 5.86 -5.61 5.27
N LEU A 104 4.65 -5.80 5.81
CA LEU A 104 3.84 -4.73 6.39
C LEU A 104 4.50 -4.12 7.62
N LYS A 105 5.05 -4.94 8.52
CA LYS A 105 5.82 -4.44 9.66
C LYS A 105 6.98 -3.55 9.23
N ALA A 106 7.80 -4.01 8.27
CA ALA A 106 8.93 -3.23 7.77
C ALA A 106 8.50 -1.91 7.10
N VAL A 107 7.39 -1.93 6.36
CA VAL A 107 6.82 -0.71 5.77
C VAL A 107 6.32 0.25 6.86
N GLY A 108 5.62 -0.26 7.88
CA GLY A 108 5.20 0.54 9.03
C GLY A 108 6.39 1.21 9.73
N GLU A 109 7.42 0.45 10.07
CA GLU A 109 8.63 0.99 10.71
C GLU A 109 9.36 2.06 9.87
N ASP A 110 9.28 1.98 8.54
CA ASP A 110 9.81 3.01 7.64
C ASP A 110 8.90 4.24 7.57
N LEU A 111 7.58 4.06 7.59
CA LEU A 111 6.59 5.15 7.69
C LEU A 111 6.74 5.93 8.99
N ALA A 112 6.95 5.25 10.12
CA ALA A 112 7.14 5.87 11.43
C ALA A 112 8.40 6.72 11.56
N LYS A 113 9.34 6.57 10.63
CA LYS A 113 10.56 7.39 10.55
C LYS A 113 10.40 8.59 9.62
N ALA A 114 9.27 8.73 8.92
CA ALA A 114 9.06 9.84 8.01
C ALA A 114 8.82 11.13 8.79
N GLU A 115 9.72 12.10 8.64
CA GLU A 115 9.60 13.42 9.27
C GLU A 115 8.79 14.39 8.42
N GLY A 116 8.13 15.36 9.08
CA GLY A 116 7.39 16.43 8.41
C GLY A 116 6.13 15.96 7.69
N VAL A 117 5.55 14.83 8.10
CA VAL A 117 4.31 14.27 7.54
C VAL A 117 3.19 14.42 8.56
N SER A 118 2.08 15.05 8.15
CA SER A 118 0.89 15.22 9.00
C SER A 118 -0.13 14.08 8.82
N GLU A 119 -0.12 13.42 7.66
CA GLU A 119 -1.07 12.37 7.32
C GLU A 119 -0.40 11.23 6.55
N HIS A 120 -0.76 10.00 6.90
CA HIS A 120 -0.29 8.80 6.20
C HIS A 120 -1.46 8.09 5.52
N VAL A 121 -1.30 7.80 4.22
CA VAL A 121 -2.27 7.04 3.43
C VAL A 121 -1.55 5.90 2.72
N ILE A 122 -2.10 4.69 2.83
CA ILE A 122 -1.54 3.48 2.22
C ILE A 122 -2.57 2.88 1.27
N LEU A 123 -2.21 2.80 -0.01
CA LEU A 123 -2.89 1.95 -0.98
C LEU A 123 -2.17 0.61 -1.06
N LEU A 124 -2.75 -0.42 -0.46
CA LEU A 124 -2.19 -1.77 -0.39
C LEU A 124 -2.78 -2.65 -1.49
N MET A 125 -1.96 -2.99 -2.48
CA MET A 125 -2.36 -3.85 -3.60
C MET A 125 -2.01 -5.31 -3.28
N SER A 126 -3.00 -6.10 -2.84
CA SER A 126 -2.79 -7.48 -2.38
C SER A 126 -4.09 -8.27 -2.29
N ASP A 127 -4.01 -9.59 -2.41
CA ASP A 127 -5.11 -10.50 -2.05
C ASP A 127 -5.28 -10.65 -0.53
N MET A 128 -4.31 -10.14 0.24
CA MET A 128 -4.24 -10.15 1.70
C MET A 128 -4.16 -11.56 2.31
N LEU A 129 -3.55 -12.49 1.58
CA LEU A 129 -3.37 -13.86 2.03
C LEU A 129 -1.94 -14.08 2.53
N GLU A 130 -1.84 -14.38 3.83
CA GLU A 130 -0.58 -14.76 4.45
C GLU A 130 -0.23 -16.21 4.10
N TYR A 131 1.01 -16.43 3.69
CA TYR A 131 1.56 -17.76 3.48
C TYR A 131 3.05 -17.81 3.83
N SER A 132 3.31 -17.90 5.13
CA SER A 132 4.64 -17.97 5.74
C SER A 132 4.82 -19.23 6.58
N ASP A 133 6.01 -19.38 7.17
CA ASP A 133 6.33 -20.50 8.05
C ASP A 133 5.65 -20.44 9.43
N PHE A 134 5.19 -19.27 9.90
CA PHE A 134 4.52 -19.12 11.20
C PHE A 134 2.98 -19.09 11.09
N GLY A 135 2.45 -18.76 9.91
CA GLY A 135 1.03 -18.64 9.66
C GLY A 135 0.70 -18.82 8.18
N SER A 136 -0.35 -19.58 7.89
CA SER A 136 -0.86 -19.70 6.52
C SER A 136 -2.36 -19.56 6.53
N PHE A 137 -2.90 -18.81 5.57
CA PHE A 137 -4.35 -18.74 5.30
C PHE A 137 -4.78 -19.78 4.28
N TYR A 138 -3.87 -20.67 3.87
CA TYR A 138 -4.12 -21.76 2.94
C TYR A 138 -4.24 -23.11 3.65
N GLN A 139 -5.09 -23.98 3.13
CA GLN A 139 -5.18 -25.40 3.50
C GLN A 139 -5.64 -26.21 2.28
N SER A 140 -4.97 -27.33 1.99
CA SER A 140 -5.36 -28.27 0.93
C SER A 140 -5.67 -27.62 -0.43
N ASN A 141 -4.77 -26.75 -0.92
CA ASN A 141 -4.93 -26.01 -2.19
C ASN A 141 -6.16 -25.07 -2.25
N GLY A 142 -6.63 -24.61 -1.09
CA GLY A 142 -7.69 -23.61 -0.93
C GLY A 142 -7.37 -22.64 0.21
N ILE A 143 -8.22 -21.62 0.38
CA ILE A 143 -8.16 -20.74 1.55
C ILE A 143 -8.91 -21.41 2.69
N ARG A 144 -8.29 -21.48 3.86
CA ARG A 144 -8.96 -22.02 5.06
C ARG A 144 -9.85 -20.98 5.70
N GLN A 145 -10.83 -21.43 6.45
CA GLN A 145 -11.52 -20.55 7.39
C GLN A 145 -10.55 -20.18 8.52
N ILE A 146 -10.27 -18.89 8.65
CA ILE A 146 -9.45 -18.36 9.74
C ILE A 146 -10.34 -17.92 10.90
N ASP A 147 -9.82 -18.05 12.12
CA ASP A 147 -10.35 -17.37 13.29
C ASP A 147 -9.50 -16.10 13.53
N PRO A 148 -10.06 -14.90 13.36
CA PRO A 148 -9.31 -13.65 13.49
C PRO A 148 -8.57 -13.52 14.82
N LYS A 149 -9.17 -13.95 15.93
CA LYS A 149 -8.58 -13.82 17.27
C LYS A 149 -7.36 -14.73 17.40
N VAL A 150 -7.48 -15.96 16.91
CA VAL A 150 -6.39 -16.95 16.94
C VAL A 150 -5.22 -16.47 16.08
N GLU A 151 -5.49 -15.91 14.90
CA GLU A 151 -4.42 -15.43 14.02
C GLU A 151 -3.74 -14.17 14.58
N ILE A 152 -4.49 -13.22 15.15
CA ILE A 152 -3.91 -12.03 15.80
C ILE A 152 -2.99 -12.41 16.97
N ALA A 153 -3.41 -13.36 17.82
CA ALA A 153 -2.56 -13.83 18.92
C ALA A 153 -1.22 -14.43 18.43
N LYS A 154 -1.19 -15.03 17.23
CA LYS A 154 0.07 -15.48 16.61
C LYS A 154 0.93 -14.30 16.18
N VAL A 155 0.33 -13.27 15.56
CA VAL A 155 1.03 -12.04 15.16
C VAL A 155 1.70 -11.38 16.37
N GLU A 156 0.97 -11.22 17.47
CA GLU A 156 1.49 -10.66 18.72
C GLU A 156 2.64 -11.49 19.30
N LYS A 157 2.45 -12.81 19.37
CA LYS A 157 3.48 -13.74 19.88
C LYS A 157 4.77 -13.66 19.06
N GLN A 158 4.66 -13.50 17.75
CA GLN A 158 5.80 -13.35 16.84
C GLN A 158 6.31 -11.91 16.74
N LYS A 159 5.71 -10.96 17.47
CA LYS A 159 6.04 -9.53 17.47
C LYS A 159 5.96 -8.93 16.06
N LEU A 160 4.93 -9.30 15.31
CA LEU A 160 4.73 -8.88 13.91
C LEU A 160 3.81 -7.67 13.74
N LEU A 161 3.33 -7.08 14.83
CA LEU A 161 2.69 -5.76 14.78
C LEU A 161 3.73 -4.71 14.34
N GLY A 162 3.28 -3.77 13.50
CA GLY A 162 4.05 -2.61 13.07
C GLY A 162 3.58 -1.33 13.76
N ASP A 163 4.14 -0.20 13.37
CA ASP A 163 3.60 1.12 13.68
C ASP A 163 3.40 1.87 12.37
N PHE A 164 2.15 2.10 11.97
CA PHE A 164 1.81 2.79 10.73
C PHE A 164 1.55 4.28 10.92
N SER A 165 1.86 4.85 12.09
CA SER A 165 1.78 6.30 12.35
C SER A 165 0.41 6.92 12.05
N GLY A 166 -0.66 6.21 12.43
CA GLY A 166 -2.04 6.63 12.23
C GLY A 166 -2.55 6.47 10.79
N ALA A 167 -1.87 5.68 9.95
CA ALA A 167 -2.22 5.61 8.53
C ALA A 167 -3.66 5.14 8.27
N ARG A 168 -4.27 5.71 7.22
CA ARG A 168 -5.48 5.19 6.58
C ARG A 168 -5.09 4.19 5.50
N VAL A 169 -5.49 2.93 5.68
CA VAL A 169 -5.14 1.82 4.78
C VAL A 169 -6.33 1.46 3.90
N TYR A 170 -6.11 1.49 2.59
CA TYR A 170 -7.06 1.06 1.57
C TYR A 170 -6.48 -0.17 0.87
N VAL A 171 -7.12 -1.32 1.06
CA VAL A 171 -6.71 -2.56 0.42
C VAL A 171 -7.44 -2.71 -0.92
N HIS A 172 -6.66 -2.85 -1.99
CA HIS A 172 -7.15 -3.08 -3.34
C HIS A 172 -6.85 -4.51 -3.80
N GLY A 173 -7.90 -5.28 -4.10
CA GLY A 173 -7.80 -6.66 -4.57
C GLY A 173 -7.91 -7.73 -3.47
N ALA A 174 -8.37 -7.37 -2.27
CA ALA A 174 -8.53 -8.32 -1.17
C ALA A 174 -9.38 -9.53 -1.56
N ALA A 175 -8.95 -10.72 -1.15
CA ALA A 175 -9.60 -12.01 -1.46
C ALA A 175 -9.81 -12.29 -2.96
N PHE A 176 -9.15 -11.54 -3.85
CA PHE A 176 -9.25 -11.75 -5.30
C PHE A 176 -8.55 -13.04 -5.69
N VAL A 177 -9.31 -14.01 -6.17
CA VAL A 177 -8.78 -15.23 -6.80
C VAL A 177 -9.37 -15.35 -8.20
N PRO A 178 -8.55 -15.56 -9.25
CA PRO A 178 -9.05 -15.74 -10.61
C PRO A 178 -10.11 -16.85 -10.66
N THR A 179 -11.19 -16.60 -11.40
CA THR A 179 -12.30 -17.56 -11.60
C THR A 179 -11.87 -18.87 -12.26
N THR A 180 -10.68 -18.89 -12.86
CA THR A 180 -10.05 -20.07 -13.46
C THR A 180 -9.42 -21.02 -12.43
N ALA A 181 -9.28 -20.61 -11.18
CA ALA A 181 -8.78 -21.48 -10.12
C ALA A 181 -9.87 -22.50 -9.72
N LYS A 182 -9.51 -23.80 -9.65
CA LYS A 182 -10.42 -24.92 -9.30
C LYS A 182 -11.19 -24.74 -7.97
N ASN A 183 -10.83 -23.76 -7.13
CA ASN A 183 -11.45 -23.42 -5.85
C ASN A 183 -11.72 -21.90 -5.72
N GLY A 184 -12.19 -21.24 -6.79
CA GLY A 184 -12.33 -19.76 -6.87
C GLY A 184 -13.45 -19.13 -6.01
N TYR A 185 -14.33 -19.93 -5.39
CA TYR A 185 -15.41 -19.40 -4.55
C TYR A 185 -14.91 -18.97 -3.16
N ARG A 186 -15.36 -17.81 -2.68
CA ARG A 186 -15.13 -17.30 -1.32
C ARG A 186 -16.47 -17.10 -0.65
N SER A 187 -16.68 -17.73 0.51
CA SER A 187 -17.91 -17.47 1.26
C SER A 187 -17.86 -16.07 1.88
N GLY A 188 -19.02 -15.42 2.02
CA GLY A 188 -19.08 -14.12 2.70
C GLY A 188 -18.48 -14.17 4.11
N LYS A 189 -18.61 -15.31 4.80
CA LYS A 189 -17.99 -15.52 6.11
C LYS A 189 -16.46 -15.51 6.07
N MET A 190 -15.87 -16.06 5.02
CA MET A 190 -14.42 -16.04 4.82
C MET A 190 -13.92 -14.60 4.62
N ILE A 191 -14.61 -13.83 3.77
CA ILE A 191 -14.27 -12.42 3.51
C ILE A 191 -14.40 -11.61 4.80
N GLN A 192 -15.50 -11.78 5.53
CA GLN A 192 -15.73 -11.11 6.81
C GLN A 192 -14.62 -11.43 7.83
N ASN A 193 -14.23 -12.69 7.95
CA ASN A 193 -13.16 -13.07 8.88
C ASN A 193 -11.81 -12.49 8.44
N LEU A 194 -11.52 -12.47 7.14
CA LEU A 194 -10.29 -11.88 6.61
C LEU A 194 -10.24 -10.37 6.88
N GLU A 195 -11.32 -9.65 6.59
CA GLU A 195 -11.46 -8.22 6.88
C GLU A 195 -11.32 -7.94 8.38
N GLN A 196 -11.98 -8.74 9.24
CA GLN A 196 -11.89 -8.60 10.69
C GLN A 196 -10.45 -8.79 11.19
N PHE A 197 -9.74 -9.79 10.66
CA PHE A 197 -8.32 -9.99 10.98
C PHE A 197 -7.50 -8.75 10.61
N TRP A 198 -7.59 -8.27 9.37
CA TRP A 198 -6.78 -7.14 8.92
C TRP A 198 -7.16 -5.82 9.58
N SER A 199 -8.45 -5.59 9.85
CA SER A 199 -8.92 -4.44 10.61
C SER A 199 -8.31 -4.43 12.02
N THR A 200 -8.26 -5.59 12.68
CA THR A 200 -7.65 -5.74 14.00
C THR A 200 -6.13 -5.53 13.93
N TYR A 201 -5.45 -6.15 12.97
CA TYR A 201 -4.01 -5.98 12.75
C TYR A 201 -3.62 -4.52 12.55
N PHE A 202 -4.32 -3.80 11.66
CA PHE A 202 -4.00 -2.39 11.41
C PHE A 202 -4.31 -1.52 12.64
N LYS A 203 -5.42 -1.78 13.34
CA LYS A 203 -5.74 -1.08 14.58
C LYS A 203 -4.65 -1.23 15.64
N GLU A 204 -4.21 -2.46 15.88
CA GLU A 204 -3.15 -2.78 16.84
C GLU A 204 -1.77 -2.28 16.37
N SER A 205 -1.61 -2.05 15.07
CA SER A 205 -0.40 -1.48 14.47
C SER A 205 -0.48 0.04 14.24
N ASN A 206 -1.33 0.76 14.99
CA ASN A 206 -1.51 2.21 14.88
C ASN A 206 -1.93 2.68 13.47
N ALA A 207 -2.96 2.06 12.91
CA ALA A 207 -3.59 2.42 11.64
C ALA A 207 -5.09 2.12 11.66
N SER A 208 -5.79 2.53 10.60
CA SER A 208 -7.20 2.19 10.37
C SER A 208 -7.37 1.56 8.99
N LEU A 209 -8.17 0.49 8.92
CA LEU A 209 -8.58 -0.10 7.65
C LEU A 209 -9.77 0.70 7.10
N ALA A 210 -9.51 1.60 6.16
CA ALA A 210 -10.51 2.49 5.57
C ALA A 210 -11.25 1.88 4.38
N GLY A 211 -10.71 0.83 3.77
CA GLY A 211 -11.39 0.05 2.73
C GLY A 211 -10.76 -1.30 2.49
N PHE A 212 -11.57 -2.32 2.19
CA PHE A 212 -11.13 -3.70 2.00
C PHE A 212 -11.79 -4.35 0.77
N GLY A 213 -11.02 -4.61 -0.29
CA GLY A 213 -11.51 -5.30 -1.50
C GLY A 213 -11.43 -4.43 -2.75
N ASN A 214 -12.52 -4.35 -3.52
CA ASN A 214 -12.65 -3.34 -4.57
C ASN A 214 -13.26 -2.09 -3.93
N PRO A 215 -12.50 -1.01 -3.72
CA PRO A 215 -12.97 0.23 -3.09
C PRO A 215 -13.96 1.02 -3.96
N GLU A 216 -14.54 0.42 -5.00
CA GLU A 216 -15.65 1.02 -5.71
C GLU A 216 -16.95 0.67 -5.00
N LEU A 217 -17.29 1.52 -4.02
CA LEU A 217 -18.56 2.22 -3.89
C LEU A 217 -18.41 3.15 -2.68
N THR A 218 -18.26 4.46 -2.91
CA THR A 218 -18.62 5.54 -1.96
C THR A 218 -17.69 5.96 -0.80
N ALA A 219 -16.39 5.68 -0.82
CA ALA A 219 -15.49 6.54 -0.04
C ALA A 219 -15.19 7.81 -0.86
N ALA A 220 -16.14 8.75 -0.84
CA ALA A 220 -15.80 10.15 -1.09
C ALA A 220 -14.71 10.48 -0.07
N VAL A 221 -13.49 10.69 -0.58
CA VAL A 221 -12.41 11.23 0.21
C VAL A 221 -12.77 12.70 0.36
N GLU A 222 -13.43 13.04 1.46
CA GLU A 222 -13.42 14.40 1.99
C GLU A 222 -12.01 14.76 2.46
#